data_AF-A0A378FVR0-F1
#
_entry.id   AF-A0A378FVR0-F1
#
_cell.length_a   1.000
_cell.length_b   1.000
_cell.length_c   1.000
_cell.angle_alpha   90.00
_cell.angle_beta   90.00
_cell.angle_gamma   90.00
#
_symmetry.space_group_name_H-M   'P 1'
#
loop_
_entity.id
_entity.type
_entity.pdbx_description
1 polymer ?
#
loop_
_entity_poly.entity_id
_entity_poly.type
_entity_poly.pdbx_seq_one_letter_code
_entity_poly.pdbx_strand_id
1 'polypeptide(L)'
;MLHLTVEQARGFYAEHEGRPFFDGLVEFMTSGPIVVSVLEGENAVQRHRDLLGATNPANALAGTLRADYADSFTENGTHGSDSVESAAREIAFFFAEGEVCPRTR
;
A
#
# COMPACT_ATOMS: atom_id res chain seq x y z
N MET A 1 -2.49 -9.12 9.56
CA MET A 1 -3.53 -8.10 9.84
C MET A 1 -3.10 -7.35 11.07
N LEU A 2 -3.17 -6.03 11.05
CA LEU A 2 -2.79 -5.16 12.17
C LEU A 2 -3.62 -3.88 12.11
N HIS A 3 -3.75 -3.18 13.23
CA HIS A 3 -4.36 -1.85 13.27
C HIS A 3 -3.23 -0.86 13.56
N LEU A 4 -2.94 0.03 12.60
CA LEU A 4 -1.87 1.00 12.73
C LEU A 4 -2.16 1.99 13.87
N THR A 5 -1.15 2.33 14.66
CA THR A 5 -1.18 3.55 15.47
C THR A 5 -0.87 4.77 14.60
N VAL A 6 -1.18 5.96 15.09
CA VAL A 6 -0.88 7.23 14.42
C VAL A 6 0.62 7.38 14.17
N GLU A 7 1.46 6.97 15.12
CA GLU A 7 2.91 7.01 15.01
C GLU A 7 3.42 6.08 13.91
N GLN A 8 2.86 4.86 13.82
CA GLN A 8 3.23 3.91 12.77
C GLN A 8 2.81 4.41 11.37
N ALA A 9 1.59 4.91 11.23
CA ALA A 9 1.11 5.46 9.96
C ALA A 9 1.94 6.68 9.52
N ARG A 10 2.26 7.61 10.44
CA ARG A 10 3.16 8.74 10.15
C ARG A 10 4.56 8.29 9.75
N GLY A 11 5.11 7.27 10.41
CA GLY A 11 6.40 6.70 10.06
C GLY A 11 6.42 6.07 8.67
N PHE A 12 5.37 5.33 8.29
CA PHE A 12 5.27 4.72 6.98
C PHE A 12 5.17 5.75 5.85
N TYR A 13 4.34 6.79 6.06
CA TYR A 13 4.10 7.86 5.10
C TYR A 13 5.00 9.08 5.28
N ALA A 14 6.16 8.95 5.94
CA ALA A 14 7.03 10.09 6.27
C ALA A 14 7.45 10.92 5.04
N GLU A 15 7.51 10.31 3.84
CA GLU A 15 7.80 11.02 2.57
C GLU A 15 6.70 12.02 2.15
N HIS A 16 5.53 11.95 2.77
CA HIS A 16 4.40 12.86 2.56
C HIS A 16 4.23 13.88 3.70
N GLU A 17 5.14 13.90 4.68
CA GLU A 17 5.07 14.87 5.77
C GLU A 17 5.10 16.31 5.23
N GLY A 18 4.25 17.18 5.78
CA GLY A 18 4.09 18.57 5.33
C GLY A 18 3.23 18.75 4.08
N ARG A 19 2.75 17.67 3.44
CA ARG A 19 1.76 17.75 2.37
C ARG A 19 0.37 18.07 2.95
N PRO A 20 -0.47 18.89 2.29
CA PRO A 20 -1.79 19.27 2.83
C PRO A 20 -2.73 18.10 3.11
N PHE A 21 -2.53 16.95 2.46
CA PHE A 21 -3.34 15.75 2.62
C PHE A 21 -2.81 14.77 3.69
N PHE A 22 -1.64 15.04 4.29
CA PHE A 22 -0.93 14.07 5.13
C PHE A 22 -1.72 13.65 6.37
N ASP A 23 -2.29 14.61 7.09
CA ASP A 23 -3.05 14.31 8.31
C ASP A 23 -4.32 13.48 7.99
N GLY A 24 -5.02 13.79 6.89
CA GLY A 24 -6.17 13.01 6.44
C GLY A 24 -5.80 11.58 5.99
N LEU A 25 -4.63 11.41 5.37
CA LEU A 25 -4.10 10.09 5.03
C LEU A 25 -3.82 9.24 6.29
N VAL A 26 -3.20 9.86 7.30
CA VAL A 26 -2.91 9.21 8.58
C VAL A 26 -4.19 8.86 9.33
N GLU A 27 -5.17 9.77 9.36
CA GLU A 27 -6.48 9.55 9.95
C GLU A 27 -7.19 8.34 9.31
N PHE A 28 -7.23 8.29 7.97
CA PHE A 28 -7.83 7.18 7.25
C PHE A 28 -7.12 5.84 7.54
N MET A 29 -5.79 5.81 7.44
CA MET A 29 -4.99 4.59 7.62
C MET A 29 -4.99 4.05 9.05
N THR A 30 -5.43 4.85 10.02
CA THR A 30 -5.58 4.45 11.43
C THR A 30 -7.05 4.29 11.86
N SER A 31 -8.01 4.50 10.95
CA SER A 31 -9.44 4.37 11.24
C SER A 31 -9.89 2.93 11.47
N GLY A 32 -9.13 1.93 10.99
CA GLY A 32 -9.44 0.53 11.17
C GLY A 32 -8.28 -0.42 10.86
N PRO A 33 -8.47 -1.75 11.07
CA PRO A 33 -7.45 -2.75 10.77
C PRO A 33 -7.17 -2.88 9.27
N ILE A 34 -5.90 -3.12 8.94
CA ILE A 34 -5.41 -3.34 7.58
C ILE A 34 -4.75 -4.72 7.44
N VAL A 35 -4.53 -5.11 6.18
CA VAL A 35 -3.71 -6.26 5.83
C VAL A 35 -2.48 -5.78 5.08
N VAL A 36 -1.31 -6.04 5.66
CA VAL A 36 -0.01 -5.87 5.00
C VAL A 36 0.44 -7.22 4.47
N SER A 37 1.08 -7.24 3.30
CA SER A 37 1.49 -8.48 2.63
C SER A 37 2.69 -8.23 1.72
N VAL A 38 3.51 -9.26 1.54
CA VAL A 38 4.61 -9.28 0.56
C VAL A 38 4.19 -10.16 -0.61
N LEU A 39 4.23 -9.60 -1.83
CA LEU A 39 3.92 -10.32 -3.06
C LEU A 39 5.23 -10.62 -3.81
N GLU A 40 5.45 -11.88 -4.15
CA GLU A 40 6.65 -12.33 -4.87
C GLU A 40 6.27 -12.84 -6.28
N GLY A 41 7.07 -12.47 -7.28
CA GLY A 41 6.91 -12.93 -8.65
C GLY A 41 7.78 -12.15 -9.64
N GLU A 42 7.83 -12.63 -10.88
CA GLU A 42 8.53 -11.93 -11.96
C GLU A 42 7.88 -10.57 -12.22
N ASN A 43 8.70 -9.51 -12.28
CA ASN A 43 8.28 -8.11 -12.45
C ASN A 43 7.16 -7.68 -11.47
N ALA A 44 7.22 -8.17 -10.22
CA ALA A 44 6.13 -8.05 -9.25
C ALA A 44 5.66 -6.61 -9.00
N VAL A 45 6.58 -5.65 -8.86
CA VAL A 45 6.22 -4.24 -8.60
C VAL A 45 5.33 -3.70 -9.72
N GLN A 46 5.77 -3.78 -10.97
CA GLN A 46 4.99 -3.25 -12.09
C GLN A 46 3.68 -4.03 -12.30
N ARG A 47 3.73 -5.36 -12.24
CA ARG A 47 2.53 -6.19 -12.42
C ARG A 47 1.49 -5.97 -11.34
N HIS A 48 1.93 -5.74 -10.10
CA HIS A 48 1.01 -5.37 -9.02
C HIS A 48 0.36 -4.02 -9.30
N ARG A 49 1.13 -3.00 -9.73
CA ARG A 49 0.57 -1.70 -10.12
C ARG A 49 -0.43 -1.80 -11.27
N ASP A 50 -0.14 -2.64 -12.27
CA ASP A 50 -1.06 -2.90 -13.39
C ASP A 50 -2.38 -3.52 -12.89
N LEU A 51 -2.32 -4.44 -11.94
CA LEU A 51 -3.49 -5.06 -11.30
C LEU A 51 -4.28 -4.06 -10.44
N LEU A 52 -3.58 -3.21 -9.67
CA LEU A 52 -4.22 -2.19 -8.83
C LEU A 52 -4.97 -1.17 -9.68
N GLY A 53 -4.41 -0.78 -10.83
CA GLY A 53 -4.92 0.31 -11.66
C GLY A 53 -4.48 1.69 -11.16
N ALA A 54 -4.92 2.74 -11.86
CA ALA A 54 -4.54 4.12 -11.55
C ALA A 54 -4.94 4.53 -10.12
N THR A 55 -4.09 5.29 -9.42
CA THR A 55 -4.35 5.73 -8.04
C THR A 55 -5.63 6.51 -7.89
N ASN A 56 -6.01 7.28 -8.92
CA ASN A 56 -7.34 7.86 -9.01
C ASN A 56 -8.30 6.85 -9.64
N PRO A 57 -9.31 6.34 -8.91
CA PRO A 57 -10.27 5.37 -9.43
C PRO A 57 -11.01 5.86 -10.69
N ALA A 58 -11.20 7.18 -10.84
CA ALA A 58 -11.81 7.76 -12.04
C ALA A 58 -11.00 7.53 -13.33
N ASN A 59 -9.70 7.23 -13.18
CA ASN A 59 -8.78 6.91 -14.29
C ASN A 59 -8.42 5.42 -14.33
N ALA A 60 -8.95 4.60 -13.42
CA ALA A 60 -8.67 3.18 -13.37
C ALA A 60 -9.46 2.44 -14.45
N LEU A 61 -8.82 1.48 -15.14
CA LEU A 61 -9.50 0.68 -16.15
C LEU A 61 -10.42 -0.34 -15.49
N ALA A 62 -11.56 -0.64 -16.13
CA ALA A 62 -12.50 -1.64 -15.64
C ALA A 62 -11.81 -2.99 -15.38
N GLY A 63 -12.12 -3.63 -14.25
CA GLY A 63 -11.50 -4.88 -13.81
C GLY A 63 -10.16 -4.74 -13.08
N THR A 64 -9.66 -3.52 -12.88
CA THR A 64 -8.58 -3.27 -11.92
C THR A 64 -9.13 -3.17 -10.51
N LEU A 65 -8.30 -3.44 -9.49
CA LEU A 65 -8.77 -3.45 -8.10
C LEU A 65 -9.34 -2.10 -7.67
N ARG A 66 -8.78 -0.97 -8.14
CA ARG A 66 -9.30 0.36 -7.83
C ARG A 66 -10.58 0.71 -8.59
N ALA A 67 -10.80 0.14 -9.77
CA ALA A 67 -12.09 0.33 -10.45
C ALA A 67 -13.21 -0.43 -9.74
N ASP A 68 -12.91 -1.61 -9.19
CA ASP A 68 -13.90 -2.52 -8.65
C ASP A 68 -14.17 -2.30 -7.14
N TYR A 69 -13.18 -1.81 -6.37
CA TYR A 69 -13.23 -1.77 -4.90
C TYR A 69 -12.92 -0.41 -4.25
N ALA A 70 -12.61 0.63 -5.02
CA ALA A 70 -12.40 1.95 -4.41
C ALA A 70 -13.73 2.62 -4.10
N ASP A 71 -13.86 3.17 -2.89
CA ASP A 71 -15.02 3.97 -2.49
C ASP A 71 -14.87 5.44 -2.94
N SER A 72 -13.63 5.95 -2.99
CA SER A 72 -13.35 7.31 -3.42
C SER A 72 -11.88 7.51 -3.83
N PHE A 73 -11.49 8.73 -4.21
CA PHE A 73 -10.09 9.07 -4.49
C PHE A 73 -9.17 8.87 -3.26
N THR A 74 -9.66 9.23 -2.07
CA THR A 74 -8.92 9.11 -0.81
C THR A 74 -9.00 7.70 -0.22
N GLU A 75 -10.09 6.98 -0.50
CA GLU A 75 -10.36 5.63 -0.02
C GLU A 75 -10.29 4.65 -1.20
N ASN A 76 -9.12 4.53 -1.80
CA ASN A 76 -8.92 3.74 -3.02
C ASN A 76 -8.72 2.23 -2.79
N GLY A 77 -8.97 1.76 -1.56
CA GLY A 77 -8.97 0.37 -1.14
C GLY A 77 -7.61 -0.33 -1.06
N THR A 78 -6.63 0.04 -1.90
CA THR A 78 -5.39 -0.73 -2.04
C THR A 78 -4.14 0.13 -2.26
N HIS A 79 -3.06 -0.27 -1.58
CA HIS A 79 -1.70 0.28 -1.72
C HIS A 79 -0.79 -0.69 -2.46
N GLY A 80 0.20 -0.15 -3.16
CA GLY A 80 1.29 -0.93 -3.74
C GLY A 80 2.49 -0.03 -3.99
N SER A 81 3.68 -0.56 -3.70
CA SER A 81 4.94 0.14 -3.89
C SER A 81 5.11 0.60 -5.34
N ASP A 82 5.64 1.79 -5.53
CA ASP A 82 5.76 2.44 -6.85
C ASP A 82 7.03 2.07 -7.62
N SER A 83 8.02 1.52 -6.93
CA SER A 83 9.37 1.23 -7.41
C SER A 83 9.99 0.08 -6.61
N VAL A 84 11.12 -0.45 -7.10
CA VAL A 84 11.85 -1.51 -6.38
C VAL A 84 12.44 -0.95 -5.08
N GLU A 85 12.87 0.30 -5.11
CA GLU A 85 13.44 1.04 -4.00
C GLU A 85 12.41 1.29 -2.89
N SER A 86 11.21 1.76 -3.25
CA SER A 86 10.12 1.90 -2.27
C SER A 86 9.65 0.56 -1.75
N ALA A 87 9.56 -0.48 -2.59
CA ALA A 87 9.19 -1.83 -2.16
C ALA A 87 10.14 -2.36 -1.07
N ALA A 88 11.45 -2.22 -1.25
CA ALA A 88 12.43 -2.64 -0.24
C ALA A 88 12.24 -1.90 1.10
N ARG A 89 12.03 -0.58 1.06
CA ARG A 89 11.77 0.24 2.25
C ARG A 89 10.47 -0.15 2.95
N GLU A 90 9.38 -0.30 2.18
CA GLU A 90 8.05 -0.58 2.71
C GLU A 90 7.96 -1.98 3.31
N ILE A 91 8.59 -2.99 2.69
CA ILE A 91 8.66 -4.35 3.24
C ILE A 91 9.44 -4.33 4.56
N ALA A 92 10.61 -3.70 4.60
CA ALA A 92 11.44 -3.61 5.80
C ALA A 92 10.77 -2.82 6.94
N PHE A 93 9.81 -1.94 6.63
CA PHE A 93 9.04 -1.23 7.64
C PHE A 93 8.10 -2.16 8.41
N PHE A 94 7.48 -3.14 7.74
CA PHE A 94 6.46 -4.01 8.32
C PHE A 94 6.92 -5.41 8.70
N PHE A 95 7.93 -5.94 8.02
CA PHE A 95 8.36 -7.33 8.15
C PHE A 95 9.80 -7.40 8.63
N ALA A 96 10.00 -8.00 9.80
CA ALA A 96 11.34 -8.26 10.33
C ALA A 96 12.05 -9.38 9.56
N GLU A 97 13.35 -9.54 9.81
CA GLU A 97 14.12 -10.66 9.27
C GLU A 97 13.47 -12.00 9.67
N GLY A 98 13.18 -12.84 8.67
CA GLY A 98 12.56 -14.16 8.86
C GLY A 98 11.02 -14.18 8.85
N GLU A 99 10.34 -13.04 8.76
CA GLU A 99 8.87 -13.01 8.65
C GLU A 99 8.37 -13.21 7.20
N VAL A 100 9.23 -12.97 6.22
CA VAL A 100 8.96 -13.30 4.81
C VAL A 100 9.33 -14.75 4.54
N CYS A 101 8.33 -15.57 4.22
CA CYS A 101 8.49 -17.01 4.06
C CYS A 101 8.66 -17.39 2.57
N PRO A 102 9.86 -17.76 2.09
CA PRO A 102 10.03 -18.24 0.73
C PRO A 102 9.31 -19.58 0.53
N ARG A 103 8.84 -19.82 -0.70
CA ARG A 103 8.27 -21.13 -1.06
C ARG A 103 9.40 -22.17 -1.15
N THR A 104 9.21 -23.30 -0.51
CA THR A 104 10.19 -24.41 -0.46
C THR A 104 9.75 -25.67 -1.21
N ARG A 105 8.58 -25.61 -1.86
CA ARG A 105 7.99 -26.63 -2.73
C ARG A 105 6.91 -26.02 -3.62
#